data_AF-A0A1H1DUY0-F1
#
_entry.id   AF-A0A1H1DUY0-F1
#
_cell.length_a   1.000
_cell.length_b   1.000
_cell.length_c   1.000
_cell.angle_alpha   90.00
_cell.angle_beta   90.00
_cell.angle_gamma   90.00
#
_symmetry.space_group_name_H-M   'P 1'
#
loop_
_entity.id
_entity.type
_entity.pdbx_description
1 polymer ?
#
loop_
_entity_poly.entity_id
_entity_poly.type
_entity_poly.pdbx_seq_one_letter_code
_entity_poly.pdbx_strand_id
1 'polypeptide(L)'
;MSNNTQSNEISFQIKLVDVDHPIEIIPSAELKNGVLILYGSRLILTPGPARGLHSFEVRINNNLLPGTYDLNGQPGNPVKVVYIAPNTNVVDSYHDESGSFDLHSTATPQHIEGTFSCVAKNASSQIPHKAYLSAGRVSLNKMHNLTSTGELTATIYPTDSIFKPSLFFMRFIETNDRLTFLEVKAKKDNISLHLYIPQDKLGDGSTQTLQFKEDESSEFAFAVYIHGYTFVAQSGSIKFRYSKSSETLTGDIEFNATGGNPAVPKITFTSSSFRVTGLDA
;
A
#
# COMPACT_ATOMS: atom_id res chain seq x y z
N MET A 1 -28.31 3.28 20.40
CA MET A 1 -27.93 4.26 19.36
C MET A 1 -26.47 4.03 19.06
N SER A 2 -26.19 3.27 18.01
CA SER A 2 -24.84 2.97 17.55
C SER A 2 -24.24 4.24 16.97
N ASN A 3 -23.18 4.75 17.60
CA ASN A 3 -22.30 5.71 16.95
C ASN A 3 -21.70 5.00 15.73
N ASN A 4 -22.23 5.28 14.54
CA ASN A 4 -21.55 5.00 13.28
C ASN A 4 -20.34 5.93 13.25
N THR A 5 -19.24 5.50 13.87
CA THR A 5 -17.92 6.06 13.59
C THR A 5 -17.65 5.73 12.14
N GLN A 6 -17.94 6.68 11.25
CA GLN A 6 -17.78 6.50 9.80
C GLN A 6 -16.27 6.34 9.55
N SER A 7 -15.84 5.08 9.37
CA SER A 7 -14.44 4.69 9.24
C SER A 7 -13.84 5.27 7.95
N ASN A 8 -12.56 5.65 8.02
CA ASN A 8 -11.79 5.92 6.82
C ASN A 8 -11.54 4.58 6.13
N GLU A 9 -11.98 4.44 4.90
CA GLU A 9 -11.96 3.16 4.20
C GLU A 9 -11.95 3.36 2.69
N ILE A 10 -11.19 2.51 2.01
CA ILE A 10 -11.35 2.21 0.59
C ILE A 10 -11.73 0.74 0.51
N SER A 11 -12.92 0.44 0.01
CA SER A 11 -13.40 -0.93 -0.16
C SER A 11 -13.85 -1.16 -1.59
N PHE A 12 -13.58 -2.33 -2.16
CA PHE A 12 -14.10 -2.72 -3.47
C PHE A 12 -13.97 -4.24 -3.69
N GLN A 13 -14.79 -4.78 -4.58
CA GLN A 13 -14.59 -6.11 -5.15
C GLN A 13 -13.72 -6.01 -6.41
N ILE A 14 -12.62 -6.76 -6.46
CA ILE A 14 -11.78 -6.89 -7.67
C ILE A 14 -12.09 -8.19 -8.38
N LYS A 15 -12.28 -8.12 -9.70
CA LYS A 15 -12.17 -9.26 -10.60
C LYS A 15 -11.09 -9.02 -11.66
N LEU A 16 -10.05 -9.84 -11.69
CA LEU A 16 -8.94 -9.78 -12.64
C LEU A 16 -8.41 -11.18 -12.93
N VAL A 17 -8.66 -11.69 -14.15
CA VAL A 17 -8.32 -13.08 -14.52
C VAL A 17 -8.93 -14.06 -13.51
N ASP A 18 -8.11 -14.75 -12.73
CA ASP A 18 -8.51 -15.74 -11.71
C ASP A 18 -8.63 -15.12 -10.30
N VAL A 19 -8.39 -13.82 -10.16
CA VAL A 19 -8.62 -13.07 -8.92
C VAL A 19 -10.07 -12.62 -8.89
N ASP A 20 -10.79 -13.02 -7.84
CA ASP A 20 -12.14 -12.52 -7.51
C ASP A 20 -12.23 -12.38 -5.98
N HIS A 21 -12.00 -11.18 -5.45
CA HIS A 21 -11.78 -10.99 -4.01
C HIS A 21 -12.19 -9.59 -3.52
N PRO A 22 -12.74 -9.47 -2.29
CA PRO A 22 -12.97 -8.17 -1.67
C PRO A 22 -11.68 -7.59 -1.11
N ILE A 23 -11.47 -6.29 -1.32
CA ILE A 23 -10.33 -5.54 -0.80
C ILE A 23 -10.86 -4.42 0.08
N GLU A 24 -10.35 -4.37 1.31
CA GLU A 24 -10.57 -3.28 2.27
C GLU A 24 -9.20 -2.70 2.66
N ILE A 25 -9.06 -1.39 2.51
CA ILE A 25 -7.83 -0.65 2.72
C ILE A 25 -8.13 0.51 3.66
N ILE A 26 -7.31 0.64 4.71
CA ILE A 26 -7.27 1.86 5.51
C ILE A 26 -6.48 2.91 4.71
N PRO A 27 -7.15 3.98 4.21
CA PRO A 27 -6.51 4.92 3.29
C PRO A 27 -5.57 5.87 4.03
N SER A 28 -4.52 6.26 3.32
CA SER A 28 -3.77 7.49 3.56
C SER A 28 -4.20 8.52 2.52
N ALA A 29 -4.02 9.80 2.83
CA ALA A 29 -4.35 10.87 1.90
C ALA A 29 -3.29 11.97 1.93
N GLU A 30 -3.11 12.63 0.79
CA GLU A 30 -2.28 13.82 0.67
C GLU A 30 -2.92 14.82 -0.31
N LEU A 31 -2.68 16.12 -0.10
CA LEU A 31 -3.01 17.17 -1.05
C LEU A 31 -1.74 17.58 -1.80
N LYS A 32 -1.71 17.36 -3.11
CA LYS A 32 -0.57 17.72 -3.97
C LYS A 32 -1.05 18.45 -5.21
N ASN A 33 -0.55 19.66 -5.45
CA ASN A 33 -0.85 20.46 -6.64
C ASN A 33 -2.36 20.61 -6.92
N GLY A 34 -3.18 20.80 -5.87
CA GLY A 34 -4.62 20.94 -6.02
C GLY A 34 -5.39 19.64 -6.23
N VAL A 35 -4.73 18.48 -6.14
CA VAL A 35 -5.33 17.15 -6.25
C VAL A 35 -5.24 16.45 -4.90
N LEU A 36 -6.37 15.96 -4.41
CA LEU A 36 -6.49 15.06 -3.28
C LEU A 36 -6.16 13.64 -3.78
N ILE A 37 -5.13 13.03 -3.21
CA ILE A 37 -4.69 11.67 -3.56
C ILE A 37 -5.00 10.81 -2.36
N LEU A 38 -5.97 9.89 -2.51
CA LEU A 38 -6.30 8.88 -1.51
C LEU A 38 -5.71 7.57 -1.99
N TYR A 39 -4.88 6.95 -1.17
CA TYR A 39 -4.15 5.77 -1.55
C TYR A 39 -3.97 4.83 -0.39
N GLY A 40 -3.71 3.57 -0.70
CA GLY A 40 -3.30 2.61 0.30
C GLY A 40 -3.00 1.26 -0.33
N SER A 41 -2.64 0.33 0.54
CA SER A 41 -2.30 -1.02 0.12
C SER A 41 -2.81 -2.03 1.13
N ARG A 42 -3.13 -3.22 0.64
CA ARG A 42 -3.58 -4.37 1.42
C ARG A 42 -2.72 -5.57 1.06
N LEU A 43 -2.12 -6.19 2.07
CA LEU A 43 -1.44 -7.48 1.91
C LEU A 43 -2.45 -8.62 2.09
N ILE A 44 -2.49 -9.54 1.12
CA ILE A 44 -3.27 -10.78 1.17
C ILE A 44 -2.29 -11.95 1.26
N LEU A 45 -2.42 -12.75 2.32
CA LEU A 45 -1.55 -13.88 2.66
C LEU A 45 -2.20 -15.25 2.41
N THR A 46 -3.48 -15.26 2.04
CA THR A 46 -4.18 -16.50 1.75
C THR A 46 -3.64 -17.07 0.44
N PRO A 47 -3.24 -18.36 0.38
CA PRO A 47 -2.78 -18.98 -0.86
C PRO A 47 -3.82 -18.88 -1.97
N GLY A 48 -3.41 -18.43 -3.15
CA GLY A 48 -4.28 -18.36 -4.32
C GLY A 48 -3.91 -17.23 -5.29
N PRO A 49 -4.72 -17.00 -6.33
CA PRO A 49 -4.45 -15.98 -7.34
C PRO A 49 -4.43 -14.55 -6.78
N ALA A 50 -5.20 -14.28 -5.71
CA ALA A 50 -5.28 -12.98 -5.05
C ALA A 50 -4.11 -12.71 -4.09
N ARG A 51 -3.13 -13.60 -3.99
CA ARG A 51 -2.02 -13.50 -3.04
C ARG A 51 -1.09 -12.34 -3.37
N GLY A 52 -0.72 -11.54 -2.38
CA GLY A 52 0.31 -10.50 -2.46
C GLY A 52 -0.16 -9.09 -2.06
N LEU A 53 0.64 -8.08 -2.41
CA LEU A 53 0.35 -6.68 -2.07
C LEU A 53 -0.50 -6.01 -3.15
N HIS A 54 -1.75 -5.70 -2.81
CA HIS A 54 -2.65 -4.90 -3.65
C HIS A 54 -2.48 -3.43 -3.29
N SER A 55 -2.41 -2.55 -4.29
CA SER A 55 -2.43 -1.10 -4.03
C SER A 55 -3.51 -0.42 -4.84
N PHE A 56 -4.09 0.62 -4.25
CA PHE A 56 -5.14 1.42 -4.85
C PHE A 56 -4.85 2.90 -4.63
N GLU A 57 -5.19 3.70 -5.62
CA GLU A 57 -5.12 5.15 -5.57
C GLU A 57 -6.34 5.74 -6.29
N VAL A 58 -6.99 6.71 -5.65
CA VAL A 58 -7.94 7.61 -6.29
C VAL A 58 -7.43 9.04 -6.20
N ARG A 59 -7.47 9.75 -7.33
CA ARG A 59 -7.13 11.17 -7.43
C ARG A 59 -8.41 11.94 -7.66
N ILE A 60 -8.64 12.98 -6.86
CA ILE A 60 -9.82 13.83 -6.94
C ILE A 60 -9.37 15.28 -6.91
N ASN A 61 -9.84 16.12 -7.83
CA ASN A 61 -9.57 17.55 -7.77
C ASN A 61 -10.10 18.13 -6.45
N ASN A 62 -9.29 18.96 -5.79
CA ASN A 62 -9.71 19.61 -4.56
C ASN A 62 -10.90 20.55 -4.81
N ASN A 63 -11.87 20.57 -3.91
CA ASN A 63 -13.14 21.29 -4.01
C ASN A 63 -14.05 20.85 -5.17
N LEU A 64 -13.84 19.65 -5.72
CA LEU A 64 -14.77 19.08 -6.69
C LEU A 64 -16.15 18.92 -6.04
N LEU A 65 -17.19 19.44 -6.69
CA LEU A 65 -18.57 19.43 -6.18
C LEU A 65 -19.16 18.01 -6.21
N PRO A 66 -20.20 17.71 -5.42
CA PRO A 66 -20.91 16.43 -5.53
C PRO A 66 -21.45 16.18 -6.94
N GLY A 67 -21.47 14.91 -7.35
CA GLY A 67 -22.01 14.47 -8.63
C GLY A 67 -21.31 13.25 -9.17
N THR A 68 -21.81 12.77 -10.31
CA THR A 68 -21.27 11.60 -11.00
C THR A 68 -20.24 12.03 -12.05
N TYR A 69 -19.07 11.41 -11.99
CA TYR A 69 -17.92 11.67 -12.85
C TYR A 69 -17.56 10.42 -13.66
N ASP A 70 -17.35 10.60 -14.97
CA ASP A 70 -16.94 9.50 -15.84
C ASP A 70 -15.51 9.05 -15.53
N LEU A 71 -15.33 7.74 -15.38
CA LEU A 71 -14.04 7.08 -15.23
C LEU A 71 -13.62 6.49 -16.59
N ASN A 72 -13.29 7.37 -17.54
CA ASN A 72 -13.03 7.01 -18.95
C ASN A 72 -11.56 7.16 -19.37
N GLY A 73 -10.63 7.28 -18.41
CA GLY A 73 -9.18 7.31 -18.66
C GLY A 73 -8.64 8.61 -19.28
N GLN A 74 -9.46 9.64 -19.45
CA GLN A 74 -9.02 10.88 -20.09
C GLN A 74 -8.06 11.68 -19.18
N PRO A 75 -6.93 12.22 -19.70
CA PRO A 75 -5.94 12.93 -18.88
C PRO A 75 -6.47 14.15 -18.11
N GLY A 76 -7.60 14.73 -18.54
CA GLY A 76 -8.24 15.88 -17.89
C GLY A 76 -9.31 15.55 -16.85
N ASN A 77 -9.58 14.27 -16.60
CA ASN A 77 -10.67 13.90 -15.68
C ASN A 77 -10.42 14.42 -14.26
N PRO A 78 -11.45 14.97 -13.61
CA PRO A 78 -11.34 15.48 -12.25
C PRO A 78 -11.25 14.36 -11.21
N VAL A 79 -11.60 13.13 -11.60
CA VAL A 79 -11.43 11.90 -10.82
C VAL A 79 -10.67 10.88 -11.65
N LYS A 80 -9.70 10.19 -11.04
CA LYS A 80 -8.97 9.07 -11.67
C LYS A 80 -8.80 7.94 -10.67
N VAL A 81 -8.86 6.71 -11.15
CA VAL A 81 -8.68 5.50 -10.34
C VAL A 81 -7.52 4.70 -10.90
N VAL A 82 -6.61 4.30 -10.01
CA VAL A 82 -5.47 3.45 -10.34
C VAL A 82 -5.43 2.29 -9.37
N TYR A 83 -5.28 1.09 -9.92
CA TYR A 83 -5.11 -0.14 -9.16
C TYR A 83 -3.83 -0.85 -9.60
N ILE A 84 -3.06 -1.35 -8.63
CA ILE A 84 -1.85 -2.12 -8.88
C ILE A 84 -2.09 -3.52 -8.33
N ALA A 85 -2.07 -4.49 -9.24
CA ALA A 85 -2.24 -5.89 -8.90
C ALA A 85 -0.99 -6.45 -8.20
N PRO A 86 -1.13 -7.47 -7.33
CA PRO A 86 0.01 -8.09 -6.67
C PRO A 86 0.93 -8.74 -7.70
N ASN A 87 2.22 -8.85 -7.36
CA ASN A 87 3.24 -9.52 -8.18
C ASN A 87 3.38 -8.97 -9.61
N THR A 88 2.81 -7.80 -9.90
CA THR A 88 2.94 -7.11 -11.19
C THR A 88 3.96 -5.98 -11.11
N ASN A 89 4.42 -5.55 -12.28
CA ASN A 89 5.24 -4.36 -12.39
C ASN A 89 4.41 -3.11 -12.00
N VAL A 90 5.04 -2.11 -11.38
CA VAL A 90 4.32 -0.88 -10.98
C VAL A 90 3.85 -0.12 -12.22
N VAL A 91 4.57 -0.23 -13.34
CA VAL A 91 4.14 0.32 -14.62
C VAL A 91 3.02 -0.49 -15.28
N ASP A 92 2.81 -1.75 -14.85
CA ASP A 92 1.68 -2.59 -15.26
C ASP A 92 0.45 -2.29 -14.37
N SER A 93 0.24 -1.02 -14.05
CA SER A 93 -0.91 -0.56 -13.27
C SER A 93 -2.16 -0.47 -14.15
N TYR A 94 -3.31 -0.69 -13.52
CA TYR A 94 -4.62 -0.63 -14.15
C TYR A 94 -5.24 0.74 -13.92
N HIS A 95 -5.48 1.47 -15.00
CA HIS A 95 -6.09 2.80 -14.98
C HIS A 95 -7.53 2.71 -15.45
N ASP A 96 -8.39 3.58 -14.93
CA ASP A 96 -9.78 3.65 -15.38
C ASP A 96 -9.91 3.76 -16.90
N GLU A 97 -10.80 2.95 -17.48
CA GLU A 97 -11.12 2.93 -18.92
C GLU A 97 -12.61 3.19 -19.15
N SER A 98 -13.48 2.67 -18.30
CA SER A 98 -14.91 2.96 -18.31
C SER A 98 -15.52 2.79 -16.92
N GLY A 99 -16.64 3.48 -16.68
CA GLY A 99 -17.36 3.40 -15.41
C GLY A 99 -17.69 4.79 -14.86
N SER A 100 -18.00 4.84 -13.58
CA SER A 100 -18.37 6.09 -12.92
C SER A 100 -17.86 6.14 -11.48
N PHE A 101 -17.62 7.36 -11.02
CA PHE A 101 -17.38 7.71 -9.63
C PHE A 101 -18.48 8.69 -9.20
N ASP A 102 -19.29 8.31 -8.23
CA ASP A 102 -20.32 9.17 -7.64
C ASP A 102 -19.77 9.79 -6.36
N LEU A 103 -19.50 11.10 -6.40
CA LEU A 103 -19.01 11.87 -5.27
C LEU A 103 -20.20 12.44 -4.49
N HIS A 104 -20.34 12.06 -3.23
CA HIS A 104 -21.53 12.39 -2.43
C HIS A 104 -21.42 13.78 -1.76
N SER A 105 -20.21 14.30 -1.62
CA SER A 105 -19.90 15.54 -0.90
C SER A 105 -18.77 16.30 -1.59
N THR A 106 -18.68 17.62 -1.43
CA THR A 106 -17.53 18.38 -1.95
C THR A 106 -16.22 17.79 -1.42
N ALA A 107 -15.32 17.40 -2.32
CA ALA A 107 -14.06 16.76 -1.95
C ALA A 107 -13.10 17.78 -1.33
N THR A 108 -12.66 17.51 -0.10
CA THR A 108 -11.75 18.38 0.65
C THR A 108 -10.68 17.55 1.38
N PRO A 109 -9.59 18.17 1.85
CA PRO A 109 -8.62 17.54 2.75
C PRO A 109 -9.24 16.89 3.99
N GLN A 110 -10.39 17.39 4.44
CA GLN A 110 -11.05 16.93 5.64
C GLN A 110 -12.08 15.84 5.34
N HIS A 111 -12.64 15.83 4.13
CA HIS A 111 -13.77 14.96 3.84
C HIS A 111 -13.82 14.57 2.36
N ILE A 112 -13.91 13.27 2.12
CA ILE A 112 -14.19 12.68 0.81
C ILE A 112 -15.11 11.49 1.05
N GLU A 113 -16.27 11.49 0.42
CA GLU A 113 -17.16 10.34 0.40
C GLU A 113 -17.66 10.12 -1.02
N GLY A 114 -17.52 8.89 -1.52
CA GLY A 114 -18.02 8.53 -2.82
C GLY A 114 -18.07 7.02 -3.04
N THR A 115 -18.73 6.64 -4.13
CA THR A 115 -18.79 5.26 -4.60
C THR A 115 -18.28 5.17 -6.02
N PHE A 116 -17.81 3.99 -6.42
CA PHE A 116 -17.32 3.80 -7.78
C PHE A 116 -17.55 2.39 -8.28
N SER A 117 -17.67 2.28 -9.60
CA SER A 117 -17.59 1.01 -10.31
C SER A 117 -16.92 1.30 -11.64
N CYS A 118 -15.81 0.63 -11.92
CA CYS A 118 -15.06 0.84 -13.14
C CYS A 118 -14.41 -0.43 -13.70
N VAL A 119 -14.24 -0.43 -15.01
CA VAL A 119 -13.31 -1.30 -15.70
C VAL A 119 -12.01 -0.52 -15.86
N ALA A 120 -10.91 -1.11 -15.40
CA ALA A 120 -9.58 -0.55 -15.50
C ALA A 120 -8.73 -1.41 -16.44
N LYS A 121 -8.00 -0.74 -17.33
CA LYS A 121 -7.11 -1.36 -18.31
C LYS A 121 -5.66 -1.20 -17.89
N ASN A 122 -4.87 -2.23 -18.13
CA ASN A 122 -3.44 -2.15 -17.88
C ASN A 122 -2.77 -1.08 -18.76
N ALA A 123 -1.87 -0.28 -18.19
CA ALA A 123 -1.07 0.69 -18.93
C ALA A 123 -0.14 0.02 -19.96
N SER A 124 0.32 -1.20 -19.68
CA SER A 124 1.07 -2.02 -20.64
C SER A 124 0.11 -2.66 -21.64
N SER A 125 0.27 -2.32 -22.93
CA SER A 125 -0.52 -2.91 -24.02
C SER A 125 -0.30 -4.41 -24.19
N GLN A 126 0.75 -4.97 -23.60
CA GLN A 126 1.06 -6.40 -23.66
C GLN A 126 0.24 -7.22 -22.66
N ILE A 127 -0.41 -6.58 -21.69
CA ILE A 127 -1.30 -7.22 -20.72
C ILE A 127 -2.74 -6.90 -21.15
N PRO A 128 -3.43 -7.82 -21.87
CA PRO A 128 -4.75 -7.53 -22.43
C PRO A 128 -5.87 -7.60 -21.40
N HIS A 129 -5.58 -8.17 -20.22
CA HIS A 129 -6.58 -8.37 -19.17
C HIS A 129 -7.02 -7.02 -18.58
N LYS A 130 -8.30 -6.96 -18.20
CA LYS A 130 -8.89 -5.81 -17.53
C LYS A 130 -9.22 -6.19 -16.08
N ALA A 131 -9.05 -5.22 -15.19
CA ALA A 131 -9.50 -5.30 -13.81
C ALA A 131 -10.91 -4.70 -13.71
N TYR A 132 -11.85 -5.44 -13.15
CA TYR A 132 -13.19 -4.95 -12.85
C TYR A 132 -13.23 -4.61 -11.37
N LEU A 133 -13.34 -3.31 -11.05
CA LEU A 133 -13.50 -2.81 -9.68
C LEU A 133 -14.97 -2.47 -9.49
N SER A 134 -15.65 -3.18 -8.60
CA SER A 134 -17.10 -3.04 -8.40
C SER A 134 -17.43 -2.88 -6.92
N ALA A 135 -18.64 -2.38 -6.63
CA ALA A 135 -19.08 -2.06 -5.27
C ALA A 135 -18.05 -1.18 -4.52
N GLY A 136 -17.37 -0.29 -5.25
CA GLY A 136 -16.32 0.54 -4.74
C GLY A 136 -16.87 1.61 -3.82
N ARG A 137 -16.22 1.84 -2.69
CA ARG A 137 -16.51 2.93 -1.76
C ARG A 137 -15.21 3.56 -1.33
N VAL A 138 -15.20 4.88 -1.26
CA VAL A 138 -14.13 5.65 -0.64
C VAL A 138 -14.73 6.58 0.41
N SER A 139 -14.15 6.56 1.60
CA SER A 139 -14.55 7.37 2.74
C SER A 139 -13.31 7.86 3.44
N LEU A 140 -13.22 9.18 3.63
CA LEU A 140 -12.23 9.86 4.45
C LEU A 140 -12.98 10.95 5.20
N ASN A 141 -12.98 10.89 6.54
CA ASN A 141 -13.64 11.89 7.39
C ASN A 141 -12.66 12.82 8.10
N LYS A 142 -11.35 12.59 7.92
CA LYS A 142 -10.28 13.52 8.24
C LYS A 142 -8.98 13.02 7.62
N MET A 143 -8.20 13.90 6.99
CA MET A 143 -6.77 13.59 6.82
C MET A 143 -6.13 13.49 8.20
N HIS A 144 -5.74 12.28 8.59
CA HIS A 144 -4.95 12.08 9.80
C HIS A 144 -3.58 12.72 9.60
N ASN A 145 -3.16 13.52 10.58
CA ASN A 145 -1.77 13.92 10.65
C ASN A 145 -0.95 12.66 10.93
N LEU A 146 0.07 12.43 10.11
CA LEU A 146 1.03 11.37 10.37
C LEU A 146 1.64 11.60 11.74
N THR A 147 1.50 10.60 12.60
CA THR A 147 2.13 10.58 13.92
C THR A 147 3.46 9.86 13.84
N SER A 148 3.58 8.94 12.90
CA SER A 148 4.82 8.22 12.64
C SER A 148 5.92 9.14 12.10
N THR A 149 7.10 9.03 12.69
CA THR A 149 8.35 9.63 12.20
C THR A 149 9.41 8.55 12.11
N GLY A 150 10.45 8.77 11.30
CA GLY A 150 11.49 7.77 11.19
C GLY A 150 12.75 8.23 10.49
N GLU A 151 13.73 7.34 10.53
CA GLU A 151 15.04 7.46 9.93
C GLU A 151 15.37 6.10 9.31
N LEU A 152 15.67 6.10 8.02
CA LEU A 152 16.14 4.93 7.30
C LEU A 152 17.05 5.42 6.17
N THR A 153 18.19 4.77 6.02
CA THR A 153 19.04 4.90 4.83
C THR A 153 19.37 3.51 4.36
N ALA A 154 19.07 3.22 3.11
CA ALA A 154 19.34 1.92 2.52
C ALA A 154 20.11 2.04 1.22
N THR A 155 20.92 1.02 0.94
CA THR A 155 21.64 0.85 -0.33
C THR A 155 21.02 -0.31 -1.11
N ILE A 156 20.81 -0.09 -2.41
CA ILE A 156 20.17 -1.04 -3.32
C ILE A 156 21.17 -1.48 -4.39
N TYR A 157 21.61 -2.73 -4.26
CA TYR A 157 22.49 -3.40 -5.24
C TYR A 157 21.67 -4.07 -6.33
N PRO A 158 22.17 -4.16 -7.58
CA PRO A 158 23.52 -3.78 -8.04
C PRO A 158 23.68 -2.31 -8.45
N THR A 159 22.64 -1.48 -8.30
CA THR A 159 22.66 -0.09 -8.80
C THR A 159 23.45 0.89 -7.93
N ASP A 160 23.85 0.48 -6.73
CA ASP A 160 24.41 1.35 -5.67
C ASP A 160 23.53 2.57 -5.35
N SER A 161 22.23 2.47 -5.63
CA SER A 161 21.30 3.57 -5.38
C SER A 161 20.96 3.68 -3.89
N ILE A 162 20.77 4.92 -3.43
CA ILE A 162 20.45 5.20 -2.03
C ILE A 162 18.96 5.52 -1.89
N PHE A 163 18.27 4.76 -1.06
CA PHE A 163 16.92 5.05 -0.63
C PHE A 163 16.93 5.71 0.75
N LYS A 164 16.48 6.97 0.78
CA LYS A 164 16.34 7.77 2.00
C LYS A 164 14.90 8.31 2.08
N PRO A 165 13.96 7.55 2.65
CA PRO A 165 12.56 7.97 2.78
C PRO A 165 12.41 9.23 3.62
N SER A 166 11.38 10.02 3.31
CA SER A 166 11.00 11.24 4.05
C SER A 166 9.66 11.11 4.76
N LEU A 167 8.87 10.09 4.42
CA LEU A 167 7.58 9.79 5.04
C LEU A 167 7.62 8.39 5.63
N PHE A 168 7.08 8.25 6.83
CA PHE A 168 7.00 7.00 7.56
C PHE A 168 5.58 6.80 8.08
N PHE A 169 5.15 5.55 8.09
CA PHE A 169 3.88 5.10 8.64
C PHE A 169 4.18 3.86 9.44
N MET A 170 3.60 3.74 10.62
CA MET A 170 3.66 2.53 11.42
C MET A 170 2.31 2.31 12.08
N ARG A 171 1.69 1.15 11.83
CA ARG A 171 0.37 0.83 12.39
C ARG A 171 0.18 -0.66 12.49
N PHE A 172 -0.77 -1.07 13.32
CA PHE A 172 -1.24 -2.46 13.32
C PHE A 172 -2.30 -2.63 12.25
N ILE A 173 -2.16 -3.68 11.44
CA ILE A 173 -3.16 -4.10 10.47
C ILE A 173 -3.57 -5.53 10.76
N GLU A 174 -4.85 -5.83 10.59
CA GLU A 174 -5.37 -7.19 10.67
C GLU A 174 -5.64 -7.69 9.25
N THR A 175 -5.09 -8.84 8.85
CA THR A 175 -5.36 -9.48 7.56
C THR A 175 -6.75 -10.13 7.55
N ASN A 176 -7.22 -10.57 6.38
CA ASN A 176 -8.52 -11.25 6.29
C ASN A 176 -8.57 -12.55 7.11
N ASP A 177 -7.41 -13.15 7.36
CA ASP A 177 -7.25 -14.35 8.19
C ASP A 177 -7.14 -14.03 9.69
N ARG A 178 -7.45 -12.78 10.08
CA ARG A 178 -7.36 -12.25 11.45
C ARG A 178 -5.96 -12.29 12.06
N LEU A 179 -4.94 -12.35 11.21
CA LEU A 179 -3.55 -12.24 11.64
C LEU A 179 -3.20 -10.75 11.75
N THR A 180 -2.61 -10.35 12.86
CA THR A 180 -2.22 -8.97 13.07
C THR A 180 -0.73 -8.77 12.82
N PHE A 181 -0.40 -7.75 12.04
CA PHE A 181 0.97 -7.36 11.71
C PHE A 181 1.21 -5.92 12.13
N LEU A 182 2.42 -5.64 12.58
CA LEU A 182 2.96 -4.28 12.54
C LEU A 182 3.39 -3.99 11.11
N GLU A 183 2.63 -3.13 10.43
CA GLU A 183 2.95 -2.58 9.12
C GLU A 183 3.84 -1.35 9.31
N VAL A 184 4.97 -1.31 8.63
CA VAL A 184 5.82 -0.12 8.48
C VAL A 184 5.91 0.22 7.00
N LYS A 185 5.54 1.45 6.65
CA LYS A 185 5.79 2.00 5.31
C LYS A 185 6.79 3.12 5.40
N ALA A 186 7.80 3.10 4.54
CA ALA A 186 8.72 4.21 4.37
C ALA A 186 8.68 4.65 2.91
N LYS A 187 8.46 5.92 2.63
CA LYS A 187 8.19 6.45 1.27
C LYS A 187 9.05 7.68 0.96
N LYS A 188 9.45 7.77 -0.31
CA LYS A 188 9.96 8.99 -0.96
C LYS A 188 9.44 9.01 -2.38
N ASP A 189 8.64 10.02 -2.72
CA ASP A 189 8.01 10.13 -4.03
C ASP A 189 7.24 8.84 -4.39
N ASN A 190 7.56 8.20 -5.52
CA ASN A 190 6.96 6.95 -5.98
C ASN A 190 7.73 5.70 -5.52
N ILE A 191 8.71 5.86 -4.63
CA ILE A 191 9.52 4.77 -4.07
C ILE A 191 9.02 4.47 -2.67
N SER A 192 8.76 3.20 -2.37
CA SER A 192 8.36 2.80 -1.02
C SER A 192 8.93 1.45 -0.59
N LEU A 193 9.17 1.32 0.70
CA LEU A 193 9.37 0.06 1.40
C LEU A 193 8.11 -0.22 2.23
N HIS A 194 7.56 -1.41 2.08
CA HIS A 194 6.50 -1.95 2.92
C HIS A 194 7.07 -3.13 3.69
N LEU A 195 7.04 -3.07 5.01
CA LEU A 195 7.53 -4.09 5.92
C LEU A 195 6.38 -4.53 6.83
N TYR A 196 6.21 -5.83 6.98
CA TYR A 196 5.18 -6.42 7.83
C TYR A 196 5.85 -7.40 8.79
N ILE A 197 5.69 -7.14 10.09
CA ILE A 197 6.21 -7.99 11.16
C ILE A 197 5.01 -8.58 11.91
N PRO A 198 4.89 -9.91 12.01
CA PRO A 198 3.84 -10.54 12.80
C PRO A 198 3.82 -10.01 14.24
N GLN A 199 2.65 -9.63 14.75
CA GLN A 199 2.54 -8.97 16.05
C GLN A 199 3.04 -9.85 17.20
N ASP A 200 2.78 -11.16 17.13
CA ASP A 200 3.21 -12.16 18.12
C ASP A 200 4.73 -12.34 18.17
N LYS A 201 5.45 -11.95 17.12
CA LYS A 201 6.91 -12.01 17.04
C LYS A 201 7.60 -10.69 17.43
N LEU A 202 6.87 -9.64 17.80
CA LEU A 202 7.46 -8.35 18.15
C LEU A 202 8.34 -8.40 19.42
N GLY A 203 8.10 -9.39 20.27
CA GLY A 203 8.75 -9.54 21.57
C GLY A 203 8.28 -8.52 22.61
N ASP A 204 8.98 -8.48 23.73
CA ASP A 204 8.72 -7.63 24.90
C ASP A 204 9.70 -6.45 25.01
N GLY A 205 10.22 -5.99 23.85
CA GLY A 205 11.32 -5.03 23.80
C GLY A 205 12.70 -5.65 23.88
N SER A 206 12.82 -6.98 23.80
CA SER A 206 14.07 -7.67 23.47
C SER A 206 14.37 -7.59 21.97
N THR A 207 15.63 -7.82 21.60
CA THR A 207 16.04 -7.91 20.20
C THR A 207 15.58 -9.23 19.60
N GLN A 208 14.86 -9.15 18.50
CA GLN A 208 14.34 -10.26 17.72
C GLN A 208 15.03 -10.31 16.35
N THR A 209 15.07 -11.49 15.74
CA THR A 209 15.49 -11.65 14.35
C THR A 209 14.46 -12.52 13.64
N LEU A 210 13.89 -12.00 12.56
CA LEU A 210 13.01 -12.76 11.67
C LEU A 210 13.64 -12.85 10.29
N GLN A 211 13.53 -14.03 9.68
CA GLN A 211 13.91 -14.21 8.29
C GLN A 211 12.80 -13.63 7.40
N PHE A 212 13.19 -13.14 6.23
CA PHE A 212 12.28 -12.90 5.13
C PHE A 212 12.13 -14.18 4.33
N LYS A 213 10.90 -14.58 4.07
CA LYS A 213 10.57 -15.62 3.11
C LYS A 213 9.32 -15.21 2.37
N GLU A 214 9.19 -15.74 1.16
CA GLU A 214 7.92 -15.77 0.43
C GLU A 214 6.99 -16.86 1.01
N ASP A 215 6.88 -16.87 2.35
CA ASP A 215 6.14 -17.83 3.15
C ASP A 215 5.26 -17.04 4.12
N GLU A 216 3.98 -17.39 4.15
CA GLU A 216 2.90 -16.55 4.65
C GLU A 216 2.23 -17.13 5.90
N SER A 217 2.91 -18.09 6.52
CA SER A 217 2.54 -18.75 7.77
C SER A 217 2.54 -17.84 9.01
N SER A 218 2.69 -16.52 8.87
CA SER A 218 2.98 -15.55 9.95
C SER A 218 4.22 -15.87 10.79
N GLU A 219 5.03 -16.86 10.39
CA GLU A 219 6.29 -17.19 11.04
C GLU A 219 7.44 -16.26 10.61
N PHE A 220 7.28 -15.61 9.45
CA PHE A 220 8.30 -14.80 8.80
C PHE A 220 7.86 -13.34 8.67
N ALA A 221 8.83 -12.44 8.55
CA ALA A 221 8.56 -11.08 8.15
C ALA A 221 8.34 -11.04 6.62
N PHE A 222 7.55 -10.07 6.16
CA PHE A 222 7.32 -9.82 4.74
C PHE A 222 7.81 -8.42 4.38
N ALA A 223 8.50 -8.29 3.24
CA ALA A 223 8.95 -7.00 2.75
C ALA A 223 8.74 -6.86 1.24
N VAL A 224 8.26 -5.68 0.84
CA VAL A 224 8.11 -5.29 -0.56
C VAL A 224 8.77 -3.94 -0.75
N TYR A 225 9.67 -3.87 -1.72
CA TYR A 225 10.27 -2.61 -2.17
C TYR A 225 9.72 -2.24 -3.54
N ILE A 226 9.23 -1.03 -3.68
CA ILE A 226 8.62 -0.49 -4.90
C ILE A 226 9.55 0.58 -5.44
N HIS A 227 10.14 0.35 -6.63
CA HIS A 227 10.95 1.33 -7.36
C HIS A 227 10.93 1.01 -8.86
N GLY A 228 9.97 1.59 -9.58
CA GLY A 228 9.70 1.26 -10.99
C GLY A 228 9.07 -0.13 -11.17
N TYR A 229 9.53 -1.12 -10.40
CA TYR A 229 9.03 -2.49 -10.27
C TYR A 229 8.69 -2.80 -8.82
N THR A 230 7.88 -3.84 -8.62
CA THR A 230 7.57 -4.42 -7.31
C THR A 230 8.57 -5.53 -7.02
N PHE A 231 9.40 -5.35 -5.99
CA PHE A 231 10.41 -6.31 -5.55
C PHE A 231 9.97 -6.95 -4.24
N VAL A 232 9.70 -8.26 -4.27
CA VAL A 232 9.27 -9.02 -3.08
C VAL A 232 10.47 -9.72 -2.47
N ALA A 233 10.68 -9.55 -1.16
CA ALA A 233 11.76 -10.19 -0.43
C ALA A 233 11.59 -11.72 -0.42
N GLN A 234 12.63 -12.44 -0.83
CA GLN A 234 12.64 -13.90 -0.90
C GLN A 234 13.54 -14.55 0.16
N SER A 235 14.54 -13.79 0.64
CA SER A 235 15.50 -14.23 1.65
C SER A 235 16.14 -13.04 2.35
N GLY A 236 16.88 -13.31 3.42
CA GLY A 236 17.51 -12.31 4.27
C GLY A 236 16.80 -12.22 5.62
N SER A 237 17.03 -11.15 6.36
CA SER A 237 16.46 -10.99 7.69
C SER A 237 16.28 -9.54 8.11
N ILE A 238 15.39 -9.37 9.07
CA ILE A 238 15.29 -8.17 9.88
C ILE A 238 15.68 -8.50 11.31
N LYS A 239 16.61 -7.73 11.86
CA LYS A 239 16.95 -7.74 13.27
C LYS A 239 16.37 -6.48 13.88
N PHE A 240 15.49 -6.61 14.86
CA PHE A 240 14.75 -5.45 15.36
C PHE A 240 14.47 -5.52 16.85
N ARG A 241 14.08 -4.38 17.40
CA ARG A 241 13.55 -4.22 18.75
C ARG A 241 12.31 -3.33 18.65
N TYR A 242 11.19 -3.80 19.18
CA TYR A 242 9.97 -3.01 19.28
C TYR A 242 9.66 -2.68 20.73
N SER A 243 9.56 -1.38 21.06
CA SER A 243 9.09 -0.92 22.37
C SER A 243 7.64 -0.47 22.26
N LYS A 244 6.73 -1.17 22.94
CA LYS A 244 5.32 -0.77 23.02
C LYS A 244 5.13 0.54 23.77
N SER A 245 5.94 0.82 24.81
CA SER A 245 5.79 2.03 25.63
C SER A 245 6.18 3.31 24.92
N SER A 246 7.17 3.26 24.02
CA SER A 246 7.58 4.41 23.21
C SER A 246 7.11 4.31 21.76
N GLU A 247 6.31 3.29 21.44
CA GLU A 247 5.86 2.96 20.08
C GLU A 247 7.01 3.09 19.07
N THR A 248 8.13 2.45 19.36
CA THR A 248 9.36 2.60 18.58
C THR A 248 9.83 1.25 18.07
N LEU A 249 10.00 1.14 16.75
CA LEU A 249 10.69 0.04 16.10
C LEU A 249 12.09 0.52 15.67
N THR A 250 13.14 -0.18 16.09
CA THR A 250 14.52 0.04 15.61
C THR A 250 15.12 -1.25 15.11
N GLY A 251 16.05 -1.20 14.17
CA GLY A 251 16.74 -2.40 13.74
C GLY A 251 17.60 -2.23 12.50
N ASP A 252 17.92 -3.37 11.90
CA ASP A 252 18.70 -3.52 10.67
C ASP A 252 17.88 -4.40 9.72
N ILE A 253 17.93 -4.11 8.43
CA ILE A 253 17.17 -4.82 7.39
C ILE A 253 18.12 -5.22 6.26
N GLU A 254 18.14 -6.49 5.93
CA GLU A 254 18.80 -6.98 4.73
C GLU A 254 17.92 -8.02 4.04
N PHE A 255 17.66 -7.85 2.75
CA PHE A 255 16.97 -8.87 1.97
C PHE A 255 17.37 -8.88 0.50
N ASN A 256 17.24 -10.07 -0.10
CA ASN A 256 17.28 -10.24 -1.55
C ASN A 256 15.84 -10.31 -2.07
N ALA A 257 15.57 -9.57 -3.14
CA ALA A 257 14.24 -9.50 -3.73
C ALA A 257 14.28 -9.67 -5.25
N THR A 258 13.21 -10.25 -5.79
CA THR A 258 12.97 -10.40 -7.23
C THR A 258 11.82 -9.51 -7.67
N GLY A 259 11.93 -8.94 -8.87
CA GLY A 259 10.78 -8.36 -9.55
C GLY A 259 9.84 -9.45 -10.09
N GLY A 260 8.56 -9.13 -10.28
CA GLY A 260 7.58 -10.02 -10.93
C GLY A 260 7.89 -10.33 -12.41
N ASN A 261 8.83 -9.60 -13.03
CA ASN A 261 9.28 -9.84 -14.41
C ASN A 261 10.69 -10.49 -14.40
N PRO A 262 10.88 -11.67 -15.02
CA PRO A 262 12.18 -12.36 -15.06
C PRO A 262 13.33 -11.56 -15.69
N ALA A 263 13.03 -10.56 -16.52
CA ALA A 263 14.02 -9.68 -17.12
C ALA A 263 14.57 -8.61 -16.16
N VAL A 264 13.95 -8.44 -14.99
CA VAL A 264 14.35 -7.47 -13.98
C VAL A 264 15.42 -8.10 -13.09
N PRO A 265 16.61 -7.50 -12.96
CA PRO A 265 17.64 -8.00 -12.07
C PRO A 265 17.13 -8.11 -10.64
N LYS A 266 17.55 -9.18 -9.96
CA LYS A 266 17.37 -9.29 -8.50
C LYS A 266 18.07 -8.11 -7.83
N ILE A 267 17.50 -7.63 -6.74
CA ILE A 267 18.11 -6.60 -5.92
C ILE A 267 18.50 -7.14 -4.55
N THR A 268 19.49 -6.51 -3.94
CA THR A 268 19.76 -6.63 -2.50
C THR A 268 19.50 -5.28 -1.86
N PHE A 269 18.58 -5.26 -0.89
CA PHE A 269 18.29 -4.10 -0.06
C PHE A 269 19.05 -4.24 1.25
N THR A 270 19.82 -3.23 1.63
CA THR A 270 20.59 -3.24 2.88
C THR A 270 20.38 -1.94 3.63
N SER A 271 20.07 -2.03 4.92
CA SER A 271 20.03 -0.91 5.86
C SER A 271 20.60 -1.37 7.19
N SER A 272 21.70 -0.75 7.60
CA SER A 272 22.42 -1.08 8.84
C SER A 272 21.87 -0.38 10.08
N SER A 273 20.85 0.47 9.91
CA SER A 273 20.09 1.05 11.00
C SER A 273 18.83 1.73 10.46
N PHE A 274 17.71 1.48 11.12
CA PHE A 274 16.49 2.24 10.96
C PHE A 274 15.83 2.49 12.32
N ARG A 275 15.01 3.53 12.38
CA ARG A 275 14.14 3.85 13.50
C ARG A 275 12.82 4.39 12.98
N VAL A 276 11.71 3.87 13.51
CA VAL A 276 10.36 4.41 13.26
C VAL A 276 9.66 4.55 14.60
N THR A 277 8.99 5.68 14.84
CA THR A 277 8.36 6.02 16.12
C THR A 277 6.96 6.59 15.90
N GLY A 278 6.00 6.18 16.73
CA GLY A 278 4.61 6.63 16.71
C GLY A 278 3.71 5.70 15.91
N LEU A 279 2.60 5.25 16.50
CA LEU A 279 1.57 4.46 15.81
C LEU A 279 0.50 5.37 15.21
N ASP A 280 0.31 5.25 13.90
CA ASP A 280 -0.85 5.82 13.23
C ASP A 280 -2.12 5.04 13.60
N ALA A 281 -3.18 5.78 13.87
CA ALA A 281 -4.50 5.26 14.22
C ALA A 281 -5.33 4.85 13.00
#